data_AF-A0A4P5WHY3-F1
#
_entry.id   AF-A0A4P5WHY3-F1
#
_cell.length_a   1.000
_cell.length_b   1.000
_cell.length_c   1.000
_cell.angle_alpha   90.00
_cell.angle_beta   90.00
_cell.angle_gamma   90.00
#
_symmetry.space_group_name_H-M   'P 1'
#
loop_
_entity.id
_entity.type
_entity.pdbx_description
1 polymer ?
#
loop_
_entity_poly.entity_id
_entity_poly.type
_entity_poly.pdbx_seq_one_letter_code
_entity_poly.pdbx_strand_id
1 'polypeptide(L)'
;MDMKFTPSDPPRRFTVGVAEVLQISDTAHVQLDENEQITLVTNEGREFDIVRKSWGYYATPSLNGRLKDFGLRALLVKSPSGFFFVLMIEQGKEKEAHRYLDIENQQIICWLDTDEALARIERALAGEAPDA
;
A
#
# COMPACT_ATOMS: atom_id res chain seq x y z
N MET A 1 -19.99 10.69 17.68
CA MET A 1 -20.61 9.88 16.62
C MET A 1 -19.83 8.59 16.58
N ASP A 2 -20.51 7.47 16.37
CA ASP A 2 -19.85 6.17 16.27
C ASP A 2 -19.46 5.92 14.80
N MET A 3 -18.26 5.37 14.60
CA MET A 3 -17.77 4.95 13.27
C MET A 3 -18.78 4.00 12.61
N LYS A 4 -19.04 4.19 11.31
CA LYS A 4 -19.97 3.36 10.53
C LYS A 4 -19.23 2.14 9.99
N PHE A 5 -19.41 1.00 10.65
CA PHE A 5 -18.84 -0.30 10.26
C PHE A 5 -19.95 -1.28 9.84
N THR A 6 -19.85 -1.82 8.63
CA THR A 6 -20.81 -2.79 8.08
C THR A 6 -20.07 -4.08 7.68
N PRO A 7 -20.13 -5.16 8.48
CA PRO A 7 -19.50 -6.43 8.14
C PRO A 7 -20.25 -7.14 6.99
N SER A 8 -19.50 -7.90 6.19
CA SER A 8 -20.02 -8.80 5.15
C SER A 8 -19.96 -10.25 5.67
N ASP A 9 -21.11 -10.82 6.04
CA ASP A 9 -21.21 -12.19 6.56
C ASP A 9 -22.31 -13.01 5.83
N PRO A 10 -21.95 -13.99 4.98
CA PRO A 10 -20.58 -14.39 4.65
C PRO A 10 -19.87 -13.33 3.77
N PRO A 11 -18.52 -13.26 3.81
CA PRO A 11 -17.77 -12.36 2.94
C PRO A 11 -18.05 -12.63 1.47
N ARG A 12 -18.23 -11.56 0.67
CA ARG A 12 -18.33 -11.68 -0.79
C ARG A 12 -16.96 -12.11 -1.32
N ARG A 13 -16.91 -13.21 -2.09
CA ARG A 13 -15.66 -13.72 -2.66
C ARG A 13 -15.58 -13.44 -4.15
N PHE A 14 -14.40 -13.08 -4.63
CA PHE A 14 -14.13 -12.87 -6.05
C PHE A 14 -12.71 -13.31 -6.38
N THR A 15 -12.48 -13.58 -7.67
CA THR A 15 -11.23 -14.13 -8.17
C THR A 15 -10.44 -13.05 -8.90
N VAL A 16 -9.13 -13.01 -8.65
CA VAL A 16 -8.17 -12.12 -9.32
C VAL A 16 -6.91 -12.90 -9.74
N GLY A 17 -5.99 -12.20 -10.41
CA GLY A 17 -4.71 -12.73 -10.85
C GLY A 17 -4.75 -13.27 -12.28
N VAL A 18 -3.66 -13.08 -13.02
CA VAL A 18 -3.54 -13.49 -14.43
C VAL A 18 -2.83 -14.83 -14.54
N ALA A 19 -1.73 -15.01 -13.79
CA ALA A 19 -0.93 -16.23 -13.81
C ALA A 19 -1.39 -17.22 -12.73
N GLU A 20 -1.69 -16.72 -11.53
CA GLU A 20 -2.24 -17.53 -10.44
C GLU A 20 -3.64 -17.02 -10.07
N VAL A 21 -4.58 -17.95 -9.94
CA VAL A 21 -5.96 -17.65 -9.58
C VAL A 21 -6.05 -17.48 -8.08
N LEU A 22 -6.16 -16.23 -7.61
CA LEU A 22 -6.29 -15.88 -6.20
C LEU A 22 -7.74 -15.55 -5.85
N GLN A 23 -8.21 -16.02 -4.69
CA GLN A 23 -9.53 -15.67 -4.17
C GLN A 23 -9.39 -14.57 -3.10
N ILE A 24 -10.02 -13.43 -3.32
CA ILE A 24 -10.12 -12.34 -2.35
C ILE A 24 -11.51 -12.38 -1.70
N SER A 25 -11.56 -12.10 -0.39
CA SER A 25 -12.80 -11.96 0.38
C SER A 25 -12.98 -10.50 0.78
N ASP A 26 -14.12 -9.92 0.41
CA ASP A 26 -14.58 -8.59 0.85
C ASP A 26 -15.34 -8.77 2.17
N THR A 27 -14.70 -8.34 3.27
CA THR A 27 -15.08 -8.69 4.65
C THR A 27 -15.88 -7.62 5.38
N ALA A 28 -15.73 -6.35 5.01
CA ALA A 28 -16.46 -5.25 5.63
C ALA A 28 -16.34 -3.94 4.82
N HIS A 29 -17.33 -3.07 5.00
CA HIS A 29 -17.26 -1.67 4.62
C HIS A 29 -17.10 -0.79 5.85
N VAL A 30 -16.10 0.10 5.84
CA VAL A 30 -15.88 1.10 6.88
C VAL A 30 -16.05 2.49 6.28
N GLN A 31 -16.93 3.29 6.89
CA GLN A 31 -17.11 4.70 6.55
C GLN A 31 -16.59 5.57 7.68
N LEU A 32 -15.71 6.49 7.32
CA LEU A 32 -15.09 7.47 8.20
C LEU A 32 -15.64 8.87 7.92
N ASP A 33 -15.95 9.59 8.99
CA ASP A 33 -16.22 11.03 8.95
C ASP A 33 -14.90 11.82 8.93
N GLU A 34 -14.98 13.14 8.72
CA GLU A 34 -13.78 13.98 8.67
C GLU A 34 -12.99 13.91 9.98
N ASN A 35 -11.68 13.67 9.86
CA ASN A 35 -10.73 13.50 10.96
C ASN A 35 -10.83 12.18 11.73
N GLU A 36 -11.53 11.19 11.19
CA GLU A 36 -11.50 9.83 11.74
C GLU A 36 -10.40 8.98 11.07
N GLN A 37 -9.79 8.09 11.86
CA GLN A 37 -8.75 7.16 11.43
C GLN A 37 -9.19 5.72 11.70
N ILE A 38 -8.78 4.80 10.81
CA ILE A 38 -8.73 3.36 11.09
C ILE A 38 -7.29 2.88 11.06
N THR A 39 -7.05 1.82 11.83
CA THR A 39 -5.79 1.11 11.87
C THR A 39 -6.04 -0.33 11.43
N LEU A 40 -5.36 -0.76 10.37
CA LEU A 40 -5.34 -2.15 9.94
C LEU A 40 -4.14 -2.83 10.61
N VAL A 41 -4.36 -4.00 11.21
CA VAL A 41 -3.32 -4.71 11.98
C VAL A 41 -3.05 -6.05 11.31
N THR A 42 -1.77 -6.35 11.05
CA THR A 42 -1.36 -7.65 10.50
C THR A 42 -1.30 -8.72 11.59
N ASN A 43 -1.17 -10.00 11.19
CA ASN A 43 -1.03 -11.10 12.15
C ASN A 43 0.24 -10.98 13.02
N GLU A 44 1.27 -10.29 12.53
CA GLU A 44 2.51 -10.03 13.25
C GLU A 44 2.42 -8.74 14.10
N GLY A 45 1.24 -8.10 14.17
CA GLY A 45 0.99 -6.92 15.00
C GLY A 45 1.44 -5.59 14.38
N ARG A 46 1.76 -5.56 13.08
CA ARG A 46 2.14 -4.32 12.38
C ARG A 46 0.90 -3.50 12.06
N GLU A 47 1.02 -2.18 12.12
CA GLU A 47 -0.09 -1.25 11.93
C GLU A 47 0.00 -0.51 10.59
N PHE A 48 -1.14 -0.33 9.91
CA PHE A 48 -1.29 0.56 8.77
C PHE A 48 -2.48 1.48 8.98
N ASP A 49 -2.20 2.76 9.16
CA ASP A 49 -3.19 3.78 9.49
C ASP A 49 -3.69 4.53 8.25
N ILE A 50 -5.00 4.70 8.12
CA ILE A 50 -5.65 5.51 7.09
C ILE A 50 -6.59 6.50 7.76
N VAL A 51 -6.44 7.80 7.45
CA VAL A 51 -7.29 8.87 7.98
C VAL A 51 -8.14 9.50 6.88
N ARG A 52 -9.38 9.88 7.22
CA ARG A 52 -10.27 10.70 6.38
C ARG A 52 -10.06 12.18 6.70
N LYS A 53 -9.95 13.02 5.68
CA LYS A 53 -9.96 14.50 5.75
C LYS A 53 -11.05 15.04 4.85
N SER A 54 -11.51 16.28 4.96
CA SER A 54 -12.53 16.84 4.04
C SER A 54 -12.22 16.59 2.55
N TRP A 55 -10.95 16.70 2.17
CA TRP A 55 -10.47 16.53 0.80
C TRP A 55 -10.20 15.10 0.34
N GLY A 56 -10.17 14.08 1.21
CA GLY A 56 -9.85 12.71 0.78
C GLY A 56 -9.39 11.79 1.90
N TYR A 57 -8.45 10.91 1.57
CA TYR A 57 -7.78 10.00 2.49
C TYR A 57 -6.27 10.06 2.27
N TYR A 58 -5.50 9.76 3.31
CA TYR A 58 -4.09 9.45 3.16
C TYR A 58 -3.65 8.43 4.22
N ALA A 59 -2.59 7.69 3.92
CA ALA A 59 -1.90 6.86 4.89
C ALA A 59 -1.13 7.77 5.86
N THR A 60 -1.39 7.69 7.16
CA THR A 60 -0.72 8.57 8.13
C THR A 60 0.73 8.23 8.48
N PRO A 61 1.27 7.01 8.30
CA PRO A 61 2.69 6.80 8.55
C PRO A 61 3.52 7.50 7.46
N SER A 62 4.41 8.41 7.86
CA SER A 62 5.36 9.04 6.95
C SER A 62 6.27 7.98 6.33
N LEU A 63 6.45 8.06 5.02
CA LEU A 63 7.10 7.01 4.22
C LEU A 63 8.54 6.69 4.68
N ASN A 64 9.33 7.72 5.02
CA ASN A 64 10.69 7.60 5.52
C ASN A 64 10.82 7.81 7.05
N GLY A 65 9.71 7.71 7.78
CA GLY A 65 9.68 7.83 9.24
C GLY A 65 8.83 6.73 9.86
N ARG A 66 7.60 7.07 10.24
CA ARG A 66 6.70 6.16 10.99
C ARG A 66 6.43 4.84 10.26
N LEU A 67 6.44 4.83 8.92
CA LEU A 67 6.19 3.59 8.17
C LEU A 67 7.23 2.51 8.51
N LYS A 68 8.50 2.91 8.59
CA LYS A 68 9.61 2.03 8.98
C LYS A 68 9.45 1.56 10.43
N ASP A 69 9.07 2.46 11.33
CA ASP A 69 8.86 2.12 12.74
C ASP A 69 7.68 1.14 12.92
N PHE A 70 6.71 1.18 12.01
CA PHE A 70 5.58 0.24 11.94
C PHE A 70 5.96 -1.10 11.30
N GLY A 71 7.23 -1.27 10.89
CA GLY A 71 7.72 -2.47 10.26
C GLY A 71 7.13 -2.69 8.87
N LEU A 72 6.73 -1.62 8.18
CA LEU A 72 6.20 -1.66 6.82
C LEU A 72 7.19 -1.03 5.83
N ARG A 73 7.02 -1.40 4.57
CA ARG A 73 7.73 -0.85 3.42
C ARG A 73 6.72 -0.44 2.36
N ALA A 74 7.04 0.58 1.56
CA ALA A 74 6.16 1.08 0.50
C ALA A 74 6.86 1.06 -0.85
N LEU A 75 6.15 0.65 -1.89
CA LEU A 75 6.68 0.60 -3.25
C LEU A 75 5.61 0.92 -4.29
N LEU A 76 6.02 1.63 -5.34
CA LEU A 76 5.22 1.91 -6.54
C LEU A 76 5.51 0.83 -7.59
N VAL A 77 4.46 0.15 -8.04
CA VAL A 77 4.55 -0.83 -9.13
C VAL A 77 3.73 -0.40 -10.34
N LYS A 78 4.04 -0.99 -11.48
CA LYS A 78 3.30 -0.88 -12.72
C LYS A 78 2.91 -2.27 -13.22
N SER A 79 1.63 -2.46 -13.55
CA SER A 79 1.13 -3.70 -14.13
C SER A 79 1.44 -3.78 -15.63
N PRO A 80 1.35 -4.99 -16.24
CA PRO A 80 1.47 -5.16 -17.70
C PRO A 80 0.50 -4.29 -18.50
N SER A 81 -0.69 -4.04 -17.95
CA SER A 81 -1.72 -3.18 -18.56
C SER A 81 -1.43 -1.68 -18.42
N GLY A 82 -0.32 -1.31 -17.80
CA GLY A 82 0.11 0.08 -17.63
C GLY A 82 -0.47 0.81 -16.42
N PHE A 83 -1.22 0.12 -15.55
CA PHE A 83 -1.76 0.70 -14.32
C PHE A 83 -0.73 0.72 -13.21
N PHE A 84 -0.73 1.77 -12.40
CA PHE A 84 0.18 1.92 -11.27
C PHE A 84 -0.52 1.63 -9.94
N PHE A 85 0.20 1.01 -9.02
CA PHE A 85 -0.30 0.68 -7.68
C PHE A 85 0.74 1.01 -6.62
N VAL A 86 0.29 1.40 -5.43
CA VAL A 86 1.11 1.49 -4.24
C VAL A 86 0.88 0.23 -3.42
N LEU A 87 1.95 -0.52 -3.15
CA LEU A 87 1.90 -1.66 -2.25
C LEU A 87 2.52 -1.30 -0.91
N MET A 88 1.85 -1.72 0.16
CA MET A 88 2.38 -1.74 1.52
C MET A 88 2.75 -3.18 1.84
N ILE A 89 4.02 -3.43 2.14
CA ILE A 89 4.51 -4.77 2.44
C ILE A 89 5.12 -4.79 3.83
N GLU A 90 5.01 -5.93 4.50
CA GLU A 90 5.62 -6.14 5.80
C GLU A 90 7.15 -6.28 5.65
N GLN A 91 7.92 -5.62 6.51
CA GLN A 91 9.38 -5.75 6.53
C GLN A 91 9.77 -7.21 6.79
N GLY A 92 10.66 -7.74 5.96
CA GLY A 92 11.06 -9.15 5.96
C GLY A 92 10.26 -10.03 4.98
N LYS A 93 9.19 -9.52 4.37
CA LYS A 93 8.40 -10.21 3.34
C LYS A 93 8.74 -9.77 1.92
N GLU A 94 9.87 -9.10 1.72
CA GLU A 94 10.27 -8.57 0.41
C GLU A 94 10.39 -9.70 -0.62
N LYS A 95 10.90 -10.87 -0.25
CA LYS A 95 11.05 -12.01 -1.17
C LYS A 95 9.70 -12.52 -1.66
N GLU A 96 8.72 -12.63 -0.77
CA GLU A 96 7.36 -13.04 -1.09
C GLU A 96 6.66 -11.99 -1.97
N ALA A 97 6.84 -10.70 -1.65
CA ALA A 97 6.34 -9.61 -2.49
C ALA A 97 6.95 -9.66 -3.90
N HIS A 98 8.28 -9.81 -4.01
CA HIS A 98 8.97 -9.96 -5.30
C HIS A 98 8.43 -11.14 -6.10
N ARG A 99 8.26 -12.31 -5.47
CA ARG A 99 7.66 -13.48 -6.12
C ARG A 99 6.26 -13.20 -6.65
N TYR A 100 5.41 -12.53 -5.87
CA TYR A 100 4.08 -12.15 -6.32
C TYR A 100 4.13 -11.21 -7.54
N LEU A 101 5.01 -10.21 -7.51
CA LEU A 101 5.19 -9.28 -8.63
C LEU A 101 5.68 -10.01 -9.88
N ASP A 102 6.60 -10.96 -9.76
CA ASP A 102 7.10 -11.77 -10.87
C ASP A 102 5.97 -12.61 -11.50
N ILE A 103 5.14 -13.26 -10.67
CA ILE A 103 3.98 -14.06 -11.10
C ILE A 103 2.98 -13.18 -11.86
N GLU A 104 2.66 -12.00 -11.33
CA GLU A 104 1.73 -11.06 -11.95
C GLU A 104 2.37 -10.18 -13.04
N ASN A 105 3.64 -10.44 -13.37
CA ASN A 105 4.45 -9.68 -14.33
C ASN A 105 4.43 -8.16 -14.08
N GLN A 106 4.41 -7.77 -12.81
CA GLN A 106 4.44 -6.38 -12.37
C GLN A 106 5.87 -5.88 -12.21
N GLN A 107 6.11 -4.66 -12.67
CA GLN A 107 7.41 -4.01 -12.56
C GLN A 107 7.45 -3.09 -11.33
N ILE A 108 8.48 -3.20 -10.50
CA ILE A 108 8.78 -2.19 -9.49
C ILE A 108 9.30 -0.95 -10.20
N ILE A 109 8.63 0.17 -9.96
CA ILE A 109 9.00 1.49 -10.51
C ILE A 109 9.90 2.22 -9.52
N CYS A 110 9.53 2.22 -8.25
CA CYS A 110 10.29 2.90 -7.22
C CYS A 110 9.94 2.37 -5.82
N TRP A 111 10.93 2.26 -4.94
CA TRP A 111 10.68 2.23 -3.50
C TRP A 111 10.27 3.62 -3.04
N LEU A 112 9.32 3.71 -2.12
CA LEU A 112 8.77 4.99 -1.66
C LEU A 112 9.20 5.36 -0.26
N ASP A 113 10.01 4.53 0.41
CA ASP A 113 10.17 4.51 1.87
C ASP A 113 11.61 4.70 2.36
N THR A 114 12.53 5.04 1.46
CA THR A 114 13.93 5.35 1.82
C THR A 114 14.26 6.78 1.43
N ASP A 115 15.10 7.45 2.23
CA ASP A 115 15.55 8.81 1.93
C ASP A 115 16.22 8.89 0.56
N GLU A 116 17.00 7.88 0.19
CA GLU A 116 17.64 7.79 -1.13
C GLU A 116 16.62 7.76 -2.26
N ALA A 117 15.61 6.89 -2.17
CA ALA A 117 14.60 6.77 -3.21
C ALA A 117 13.74 8.04 -3.31
N LEU A 118 13.36 8.63 -2.17
CA LEU A 118 12.61 9.88 -2.14
C LEU A 118 13.43 11.06 -2.70
N ALA A 119 14.71 11.17 -2.36
CA ALA A 119 15.60 12.19 -2.91
C ALA A 119 15.77 12.04 -4.43
N ARG A 120 15.81 10.80 -4.95
CA ARG A 120 15.84 10.55 -6.40
C ARG A 120 14.55 11.03 -7.08
N ILE A 121 13.39 10.81 -6.46
CA ILE A 121 12.11 11.33 -6.96
C ILE A 121 12.11 12.86 -6.95
N GLU A 122 12.59 13.48 -5.87
CA GLU A 122 12.70 14.94 -5.74
C GLU A 122 13.60 15.55 -6.83
N ARG A 123 14.80 14.99 -7.04
CA ARG A 123 15.73 15.44 -8.10
C ARG A 123 15.13 15.31 -9.50
N ALA A 124 14.47 14.19 -9.78
CA ALA A 124 13.81 13.97 -11.07
C ALA A 124 12.73 15.03 -11.36
N LEU A 125 12.01 15.51 -10.33
CA LEU A 125 11.03 16.59 -10.46
C LEU A 125 11.68 17.96 -10.65
N ALA A 126 12.86 18.19 -10.07
CA ALA A 126 13.63 19.42 -10.26
C ALA A 126 14.27 19.55 -11.66
N GLY A 127 14.19 18.50 -12.49
CA GLY A 127 14.84 18.45 -13.81
C GLY A 127 16.34 18.16 -13.74
N GLU A 128 16.83 17.69 -12.59
CA GLU A 128 18.21 17.26 -12.42
C GLU A 128 18.37 15.85 -13.02
N ALA A 129 19.35 15.66 -13.91
CA ALA A 129 19.64 14.36 -14.50
C ALA A 129 20.04 13.36 -13.40
N PRO A 130 19.63 12.06 -13.50
CA PRO A 130 20.08 11.07 -12.54
C PRO A 130 21.61 10.97 -12.59
N ASP A 131 22.25 10.98 -11.42
CA ASP A 131 23.70 10.79 -11.28
C ASP A 131 24.10 9.49 -12.02
N ALA A 132 25.04 9.63 -12.96
CA ALA A 132 25.52 8.57 -13.85
C ALA A 132 26.35 7.51 -13.13
#